data_AF-A0A853BF95-F1
#
_entry.id   AF-A0A853BF95-F1
#
_cell.length_a   1.000
_cell.length_b   1.000
_cell.length_c   1.000
_cell.angle_alpha   90.00
_cell.angle_beta   90.00
_cell.angle_gamma   90.00
#
_symmetry.space_group_name_H-M   'P 1'
#
loop_
_entity.id
_entity.type
_entity.pdbx_description
1 polymer ?
#
loop_
_entity_poly.entity_id
_entity_poly.type
_entity_poly.pdbx_seq_one_letter_code
_entity_poly.pdbx_strand_id
1 'polypeptide(L)'
;MAGEQHASYADWQRTYGEYYDALPDRPGTACPNCGHHELRLVFVADESDRMGYAQFSCAHCGFGIHISLTTVPEGVEFEPITTPVEVLNARLPDFTLVHPPDAVDDDIEEVRF
;
A
#
# COMPACT_ATOMS: atom_id res chain seq x y z
N MET A 1 -6.60 15.76 11.59
CA MET A 1 -7.29 16.51 10.52
C MET A 1 -7.05 15.69 9.27
N ALA A 2 -8.05 14.93 8.79
CA ALA A 2 -7.90 14.24 7.51
C ALA A 2 -7.72 15.31 6.43
N GLY A 3 -6.68 15.18 5.60
CA GLY A 3 -6.46 16.11 4.50
C GLY A 3 -7.57 15.98 3.44
N GLU A 4 -7.53 16.84 2.43
CA GLU A 4 -8.29 16.60 1.20
C GLU A 4 -7.48 15.67 0.27
N GLN A 5 -8.18 14.81 -0.48
CA GLN A 5 -7.55 13.97 -1.48
C GLN A 5 -7.35 14.78 -2.77
N HIS A 6 -6.10 14.90 -3.22
CA HIS A 6 -5.71 15.57 -4.46
C HIS A 6 -5.01 14.63 -5.44
N ALA A 7 -4.37 13.55 -4.95
CA ALA A 7 -3.68 12.58 -5.78
C ALA A 7 -4.61 11.45 -6.24
N SER A 8 -4.40 11.00 -7.48
CA SER A 8 -5.10 9.84 -8.04
C SER A 8 -4.50 8.53 -7.53
N TYR A 9 -5.24 7.43 -7.68
CA TYR A 9 -4.70 6.08 -7.41
C TYR A 9 -3.45 5.77 -8.24
N ALA A 10 -3.40 6.21 -9.50
CA ALA A 10 -2.24 6.01 -10.37
C ALA A 10 -0.99 6.73 -9.86
N ASP A 11 -1.15 7.91 -9.25
CA ASP A 11 -0.02 8.62 -8.62
C ASP A 11 0.49 7.85 -7.41
N TRP A 12 -0.41 7.34 -6.57
CA TRP A 12 -0.04 6.47 -5.45
C TRP A 12 0.65 5.18 -5.89
N GLN A 13 0.18 4.54 -6.97
CA GLN A 13 0.83 3.35 -7.52
C GLN A 13 2.24 3.64 -8.05
N ARG A 14 2.42 4.77 -8.75
CA ARG A 14 3.73 5.20 -9.24
C ARG A 14 4.70 5.42 -8.08
N THR A 15 4.27 6.20 -7.08
CA THR A 15 5.08 6.43 -5.87
C THR A 15 5.36 5.12 -5.12
N TYR A 16 4.40 4.20 -5.04
CA TYR A 16 4.64 2.88 -4.44
C TYR A 16 5.73 2.11 -5.18
N GLY A 17 5.70 2.06 -6.52
CA GLY A 17 6.73 1.39 -7.32
C GLY A 17 8.12 1.98 -7.08
N GLU A 18 8.24 3.30 -7.14
CA GLU A 18 9.50 4.01 -6.83
C GLU A 18 9.99 3.74 -5.40
N TYR A 19 9.07 3.71 -4.43
CA TYR A 19 9.40 3.43 -3.04
C TYR A 19 9.83 1.97 -2.84
N TYR A 20 9.14 1.03 -3.50
CA TYR A 20 9.40 -0.40 -3.43
C TYR A 20 10.76 -0.77 -4.05
N ASP A 21 11.07 -0.21 -5.22
CA ASP A 21 12.33 -0.46 -5.94
C ASP A 21 13.56 0.07 -5.19
N ALA A 22 13.37 1.06 -4.33
CA ALA A 22 14.43 1.63 -3.49
C ALA A 22 14.68 0.82 -2.20
N LEU A 23 13.82 -0.14 -1.84
CA LEU A 23 13.99 -0.92 -0.63
C LEU A 23 15.29 -1.77 -0.68
N PRO A 24 15.96 -1.97 0.47
CA PRO A 24 15.56 -1.58 1.83
C PRO A 24 15.90 -0.12 2.20
N ASP A 25 16.55 0.62 1.31
CA ASP A 25 16.99 1.99 1.55
C ASP A 25 15.76 2.92 1.51
N ARG A 26 15.17 3.20 2.69
CA ARG A 26 13.95 4.02 2.83
C ARG A 26 14.13 5.38 2.14
N PRO A 27 13.52 5.60 0.96
CA PRO A 27 13.80 6.79 0.20
C PRO A 27 13.10 8.00 0.84
N GLY A 28 13.71 9.17 0.68
CA GLY A 28 13.07 10.46 0.97
C GLY A 28 12.02 10.81 -0.08
N THR A 29 11.15 9.86 -0.44
CA THR A 29 10.07 10.06 -1.40
C THR A 29 8.97 10.92 -0.78
N ALA A 30 8.54 11.94 -1.51
CA ALA A 30 7.45 12.80 -1.06
C ALA A 30 6.10 12.13 -1.28
N CYS A 31 5.16 12.32 -0.35
CA CYS A 31 3.78 11.89 -0.51
C CYS A 31 3.15 12.54 -1.76
N PRO A 32 2.51 11.77 -2.66
CA PRO A 32 1.94 12.31 -3.88
C PRO A 32 0.74 13.22 -3.60
N ASN A 33 0.08 13.06 -2.44
CA ASN A 33 -1.08 13.84 -2.06
C ASN A 33 -0.75 15.20 -1.42
N CYS A 34 0.26 15.24 -0.55
CA CYS A 34 0.53 16.44 0.29
C CYS A 34 2.00 16.89 0.31
N GLY A 35 2.90 16.21 -0.40
CA GLY A 35 4.32 16.56 -0.50
C GLY A 35 5.17 16.28 0.74
N HIS A 36 4.59 15.80 1.85
CA HIS A 36 5.34 15.48 3.06
C HIS A 36 6.07 14.14 2.95
N HIS A 37 7.21 14.01 3.63
CA HIS A 37 8.08 12.82 3.57
C HIS A 37 7.75 11.80 4.68
N GLU A 38 6.46 11.61 4.94
CA GLU A 38 5.94 10.74 6.00
C GLU A 38 5.24 9.51 5.42
N LEU A 39 5.76 8.99 4.30
CA LEU A 39 5.29 7.75 3.71
C LEU A 39 5.67 6.56 4.61
N ARG A 40 4.75 5.62 4.74
CA ARG A 40 4.89 4.37 5.48
C ARG A 40 4.49 3.24 4.56
N LEU A 41 5.31 2.19 4.53
CA LEU A 41 5.04 0.94 3.84
C LEU A 41 5.11 -0.18 4.87
N VAL A 42 4.00 -0.86 5.10
CA VAL A 42 3.93 -2.02 6.00
C VAL A 42 3.51 -3.23 5.17
N PHE A 43 4.32 -4.27 5.23
CA PHE A 43 4.02 -5.56 4.63
C PHE A 43 3.41 -6.49 5.66
N VAL A 44 2.43 -7.30 5.22
CA VAL A 44 1.92 -8.44 5.97
C VAL A 44 2.02 -9.66 5.07
N ALA A 45 2.80 -10.65 5.47
CA ALA A 45 3.15 -11.76 4.59
C ALA A 45 3.36 -13.09 5.32
N ASP A 46 3.30 -14.17 4.56
CA ASP A 46 3.70 -15.50 5.03
C ASP A 46 5.22 -15.58 5.19
N GLU A 47 5.69 -16.22 6.27
CA GLU A 47 7.11 -16.29 6.58
C GLU A 47 7.88 -17.26 5.67
N SER A 48 7.20 -18.23 5.05
CA SER A 48 7.82 -19.27 4.24
C SER A 48 8.18 -18.80 2.83
N ASP A 49 7.33 -17.97 2.22
CA ASP A 49 7.50 -17.48 0.84
C ASP A 49 7.56 -15.95 0.72
N ARG A 50 7.36 -15.22 1.82
CA ARG A 50 7.33 -13.75 1.88
C ARG A 50 6.26 -13.14 0.99
N MET A 51 5.20 -13.88 0.67
CA MET A 51 4.08 -13.41 -0.13
C MET A 51 2.92 -12.95 0.77
N GLY A 52 2.28 -11.85 0.38
CA GLY A 52 1.14 -11.31 1.12
C GLY A 52 0.65 -9.99 0.54
N TYR A 53 0.28 -9.06 1.42
CA TYR A 53 -0.23 -7.75 1.03
C TYR A 53 0.59 -6.62 1.65
N ALA A 54 0.39 -5.39 1.17
CA ALA A 54 1.01 -4.21 1.75
C ALA A 54 0.04 -3.04 1.88
N GLN A 55 0.31 -2.20 2.88
CA GLN A 55 -0.36 -0.92 3.08
C GLN A 55 0.67 0.19 2.87
N PHE A 56 0.40 1.07 1.90
CA PHE A 56 1.24 2.20 1.58
C PHE A 56 0.49 3.50 1.82
N SER A 57 0.89 4.26 2.83
CA SER A 57 0.13 5.43 3.31
C SER A 57 1.02 6.57 3.75
N CYS A 58 0.45 7.76 3.90
CA CYS A 58 1.12 8.91 4.46
C CYS A 58 0.56 9.23 5.86
N ALA A 59 1.42 9.24 6.87
CA ALA A 59 1.03 9.55 8.25
C ALA A 59 0.58 11.00 8.45
N HIS A 60 0.98 11.91 7.56
CA HIS A 60 0.62 13.33 7.63
C HIS A 60 -0.79 13.60 7.10
N CYS A 61 -1.10 13.19 5.87
CA CYS A 61 -2.42 13.46 5.28
C CYS A 61 -3.47 12.37 5.55
N GLY A 62 -3.04 11.17 5.97
CA GLY A 62 -3.93 10.05 6.30
C GLY A 62 -4.53 9.34 5.08
N PHE A 63 -3.94 9.47 3.89
CA PHE A 63 -4.35 8.74 2.69
C PHE A 63 -3.34 7.66 2.33
N GLY A 64 -3.78 6.66 1.58
CA GLY A 64 -2.93 5.58 1.10
C GLY A 64 -3.64 4.59 0.19
N ILE A 65 -2.91 3.58 -0.24
CA ILE A 65 -3.41 2.47 -1.05
C ILE A 65 -3.13 1.12 -0.38
N HIS A 66 -3.96 0.14 -0.71
CA HIS A 66 -3.77 -1.25 -0.36
C HIS A 66 -3.26 -2.03 -1.58
N ILE A 67 -2.19 -2.80 -1.42
CA ILE A 67 -1.63 -3.68 -2.43
C ILE A 67 -1.99 -5.12 -2.06
N SER A 68 -2.96 -5.69 -2.77
CA SER A 68 -3.56 -6.98 -2.39
C SER A 68 -2.63 -8.18 -2.51
N LEU A 69 -1.68 -8.14 -3.45
CA LEU A 69 -0.69 -9.20 -3.63
C LEU A 69 0.67 -8.58 -3.94
N THR A 70 1.65 -8.87 -3.09
CA THR A 70 3.04 -8.44 -3.26
C THR A 70 3.98 -9.41 -2.53
N THR A 71 5.25 -9.38 -2.91
CA THR A 71 6.32 -10.12 -2.22
C THR A 71 7.11 -9.12 -1.37
N VAL A 72 7.55 -9.52 -0.19
CA VAL A 72 8.41 -8.67 0.64
C VAL A 72 9.86 -8.80 0.15
N PRO A 73 10.52 -7.71 -0.30
CA PRO A 73 11.92 -7.77 -0.72
C PRO A 73 12.85 -8.28 0.38
N GLU A 74 13.99 -8.85 0.01
CA GLU A 74 15.00 -9.26 0.99
C GLU A 74 15.47 -8.09 1.85
N GLY A 75 15.77 -8.37 3.13
CA GLY A 75 16.21 -7.33 4.08
C GLY A 75 15.13 -6.38 4.57
N VAL A 76 13.88 -6.52 4.12
CA VAL A 76 12.74 -5.71 4.57
C VAL A 76 11.95 -6.45 5.64
N GLU A 77 11.62 -5.73 6.72
CA GLU A 77 10.77 -6.21 7.80
C GLU A 77 9.28 -6.26 7.38
N PHE A 78 8.55 -7.21 7.95
CA PHE A 78 7.12 -7.40 7.69
C PHE A 78 6.43 -8.00 8.93
N GLU A 79 5.12 -7.85 8.99
CA GLU A 79 4.27 -8.51 9.99
C GLU A 79 3.88 -9.91 9.49
N PRO A 80 4.04 -10.98 10.29
CA PRO A 80 3.57 -12.31 9.89
C PRO A 80 2.06 -12.33 9.70
N ILE A 81 1.57 -12.92 8.61
CA ILE A 81 0.13 -13.03 8.33
C ILE A 81 -0.64 -13.89 9.35
N THR A 82 0.09 -14.73 10.09
CA THR A 82 -0.44 -15.55 11.20
C THR A 82 -0.60 -14.75 12.51
N THR A 83 -0.16 -13.48 12.55
CA THR A 83 -0.35 -12.59 13.70
C THR A 83 -1.84 -12.39 13.97
N PRO A 84 -2.32 -12.51 15.23
CA PRO A 84 -3.71 -12.27 15.57
C PRO A 84 -4.20 -10.89 15.09
N VAL A 85 -5.41 -10.84 14.53
CA VAL A 85 -5.96 -9.65 13.87
C VAL A 85 -6.01 -8.42 14.79
N GLU A 86 -6.26 -8.60 16.09
CA GLU A 86 -6.29 -7.51 17.06
C GLU A 86 -4.91 -6.90 17.27
N VAL A 87 -3.87 -7.73 17.24
CA VAL A 87 -2.47 -7.29 17.33
C VAL A 87 -2.05 -6.61 16.04
N LEU A 88 -2.45 -7.16 14.89
CA LEU A 88 -2.12 -6.62 13.58
C LEU A 88 -2.76 -5.25 13.36
N ASN A 89 -4.05 -5.09 13.68
CA ASN A 89 -4.76 -3.81 13.58
C ASN A 89 -4.16 -2.69 14.43
N ALA A 90 -3.49 -3.03 15.55
CA ALA A 90 -2.79 -2.04 16.37
C ALA A 90 -1.46 -1.57 15.76
N ARG A 91 -0.90 -2.32 14.80
CA ARG A 91 0.38 -2.04 14.13
C ARG A 91 0.20 -1.46 12.74
N LEU A 92 -0.89 -1.81 12.08
CA LEU A 92 -1.22 -1.32 10.74
C LEU A 92 -1.63 0.16 10.79
N PRO A 93 -1.26 0.95 9.77
CA PRO A 93 -1.70 2.33 9.68
C PRO A 93 -3.22 2.41 9.48
N ASP A 94 -3.86 3.32 10.21
CA ASP A 94 -5.23 3.75 9.90
C ASP A 94 -5.17 4.88 8.85
N PHE A 95 -5.79 4.68 7.70
CA PHE A 95 -5.81 5.64 6.61
C PHE A 95 -7.07 5.54 5.75
N THR A 96 -7.43 6.64 5.10
CA THR A 96 -8.48 6.68 4.09
C THR A 96 -7.96 6.09 2.78
N LEU A 97 -8.61 5.02 2.33
CA LEU A 97 -8.24 4.29 1.12
C LEU A 97 -8.50 5.14 -0.12
N VAL A 98 -7.46 5.31 -0.92
CA VAL A 98 -7.57 5.83 -2.28
C VAL A 98 -7.96 4.66 -3.19
N HIS A 99 -9.15 4.74 -3.77
CA HIS A 99 -9.68 3.69 -4.62
C HIS A 99 -9.14 3.79 -6.05
N PRO A 100 -8.89 2.65 -6.73
CA PRO A 100 -8.72 2.66 -8.17
C PRO A 100 -9.96 3.31 -8.83
N PRO A 101 -9.80 3.90 -10.04
CA PRO A 101 -10.97 4.34 -10.78
C PRO A 101 -11.92 3.14 -10.97
N ASP A 102 -13.22 3.40 -10.93
CA ASP A 102 -14.22 2.38 -11.26
C ASP A 102 -13.85 1.78 -12.62
N ALA A 103 -13.76 0.44 -12.67
CA ALA A 103 -13.59 -0.23 -13.94
C ALA A 103 -14.79 0.14 -14.81
N VAL A 104 -14.54 0.81 -15.94
CA VAL A 104 -15.55 0.91 -16.99
C VAL A 104 -15.83 -0.52 -17.46
N ASP A 105 -17.00 -1.05 -17.09
CA ASP A 105 -17.56 -2.35 -17.44
C ASP A 105 -17.84 -2.48 -18.95
N ASP A 106 -16.87 -2.20 -19.82
CA ASP A 106 -17.14 -2.25 -21.27
C ASP A 106 -16.80 -3.58 -21.95
N ASP A 107 -16.03 -4.52 -21.36
CA ASP A 107 -15.69 -5.78 -22.05
C ASP A 107 -15.36 -6.97 -21.12
N ILE A 108 -16.22 -7.31 -20.14
CA ILE A 108 -16.17 -8.67 -19.55
C ILE A 108 -17.01 -9.59 -20.45
N GLU A 109 -16.40 -10.17 -21.49
CA GLU A 109 -17.02 -11.30 -22.20
C GLU A 109 -17.21 -12.46 -21.21
N GLU A 110 -18.46 -12.81 -20.94
CA GLU A 110 -18.85 -13.96 -20.13
C GLU A 110 -18.35 -15.25 -20.80
N VAL A 111 -17.17 -15.74 -20.39
CA VAL A 111 -16.66 -17.04 -20.85
C VAL A 111 -17.48 -18.15 -20.19
N ARG A 112 -18.41 -18.72 -20.95
CA ARG A 112 -19.13 -19.93 -20.56
C ARG A 112 -18.27 -21.17 -20.82
N PHE A 113 -18.01 -21.94 -19.78
CA PHE A 113 -17.39 -23.27 -19.84
C PHE A 113 -18.45 -24.36 -19.97
#